data_AF-A0A9E3MUM4-F1
#
_entry.id   AF-A0A9E3MUM4-F1
#
_cell.length_a   1.000
_cell.length_b   1.000
_cell.length_c   1.000
_cell.angle_alpha   90.00
_cell.angle_beta   90.00
_cell.angle_gamma   90.00
#
_symmetry.space_group_name_H-M   'P 1'
#
loop_
_entity.id
_entity.type
_entity.pdbx_description
1 polymer ?
#
loop_
_entity_poly.entity_id
_entity_poly.type
_entity_poly.pdbx_seq_one_letter_code
_entity_poly.pdbx_strand_id
1 'polypeptide(L)' 'LVFFYSGITHVGLYIGDGRMIHAPNPSAPVRVAPIDEMPFAGATRVM' A
#
# COMPACT_ATOMS: atom_id res chain seq x y z
N LEU A 1 7.24 4.28 -0.60
CA LEU A 1 6.15 3.55 -1.29
C LEU A 1 6.22 2.08 -0.89
N VAL A 2 5.07 1.42 -0.80
CA VAL A 2 4.92 -0.03 -0.56
C VAL A 2 4.08 -0.64 -1.67
N PHE A 3 4.48 -1.82 -2.16
CA PHE A 3 3.90 -2.46 -3.35
C PHE A 3 3.34 -3.84 -3.00
N PHE A 4 2.25 -4.21 -3.69
CA PHE A 4 1.50 -5.44 -3.40
C PHE A 4 1.20 -6.26 -4.65
N TYR A 5 0.98 -7.56 -4.43
CA TYR A 5 0.75 -8.61 -5.42
C TYR A 5 1.97 -8.90 -6.33
N SER A 6 2.07 -10.13 -6.83
CA SER A 6 3.21 -10.58 -7.65
C SER A 6 3.38 -9.79 -8.96
N GLY A 7 2.30 -9.20 -9.48
CA GLY A 7 2.32 -8.32 -10.64
C GLY A 7 2.49 -6.83 -10.35
N ILE A 8 2.70 -6.43 -9.08
CA ILE A 8 2.78 -5.03 -8.64
C ILE A 8 1.58 -4.22 -9.16
N THR A 9 0.38 -4.63 -8.76
CA THR A 9 -0.88 -4.04 -9.25
C THR A 9 -1.46 -3.00 -8.30
N HIS A 10 -0.91 -2.87 -7.08
CA HIS A 10 -1.36 -1.90 -6.09
C HIS A 10 -0.18 -1.25 -5.37
N VAL A 11 -0.32 0.04 -5.03
CA VAL A 11 0.69 0.83 -4.32
C VAL A 11 0.06 1.63 -3.17
N GLY A 12 0.80 1.77 -2.09
CA GLY A 12 0.46 2.64 -0.97
C GLY A 12 1.67 3.46 -0.50
N LEU A 13 1.39 4.45 0.36
CA LEU A 13 2.42 5.20 1.07
C LEU A 13 2.50 4.68 2.51
N TYR A 14 3.66 4.19 2.91
CA TYR A 14 3.92 3.81 4.30
C TYR A 14 3.92 5.05 5.18
N ILE A 15 3.20 5.00 6.30
CA ILE A 15 3.04 6.14 7.22
C ILE A 15 3.51 5.85 8.65
N GLY A 16 4.20 4.72 8.88
CA GLY A 16 4.63 4.29 10.21
C GLY A 16 3.71 3.23 10.82
N ASP A 17 4.12 2.66 11.95
CA ASP A 17 3.36 1.71 12.78
C ASP A 17 2.74 0.52 12.04
N GLY A 18 3.40 0.03 10.98
CA GLY A 18 2.87 -1.06 10.17
C GLY A 18 1.64 -0.67 9.34
N ARG A 19 1.43 0.63 9.09
CA ARG A 19 0.26 1.17 8.37
C ARG A 19 0.65 1.88 7.09
N MET A 20 -0.30 1.97 6.18
CA MET A 20 -0.21 2.77 4.96
C MET A 20 -1.47 3.57 4.68
N ILE A 21 -1.34 4.62 3.87
CA ILE A 21 -2.46 5.29 3.21
C ILE A 21 -2.51 4.88 1.73
N HIS A 22 -3.69 4.51 1.24
CA HIS A 22 -3.90 4.05 -0.14
C HIS A 22 -5.33 4.30 -0.64
N ALA A 23 -5.54 4.20 -1.96
CA ALA A 23 -6.86 4.16 -2.60
C ALA A 23 -7.16 2.72 -3.04
N PRO A 24 -7.92 1.91 -2.26
CA PRO A 24 -7.99 0.46 -2.44
C PRO A 24 -8.66 0.01 -3.75
N ASN A 25 -9.64 0.76 -4.25
CA ASN A 25 -10.33 0.52 -5.52
C ASN A 25 -11.17 1.76 -5.90
N PRO A 26 -11.70 1.85 -7.13
CA PRO A 26 -12.44 3.02 -7.61
C PRO A 26 -13.70 3.39 -6.81
N SER A 27 -14.30 2.43 -6.10
CA SER A 27 -15.56 2.62 -5.36
C SER A 27 -15.35 2.95 -3.88
N ALA A 28 -14.10 3.03 -3.42
CA ALA A 28 -13.77 3.24 -2.02
C ALA A 28 -12.89 4.49 -1.83
N PRO A 29 -13.10 5.27 -0.77
CA PRO A 29 -12.30 6.45 -0.50
C PRO A 29 -10.87 6.08 -0.09
N VAL A 30 -9.98 7.07 -0.14
CA VAL A 30 -8.63 6.96 0.42
C VAL A 30 -8.73 6.69 1.92
N ARG A 31 -8.00 5.69 2.41
CA ARG A 31 -8.04 5.27 3.81
C ARG A 31 -6.69 4.81 4.34
N VAL A 32 -6.59 4.70 5.65
CA VAL A 32 -5.45 4.07 6.33
C VAL A 32 -5.75 2.59 6.58
N ALA A 33 -4.81 1.73 6.23
CA ALA A 33 -4.91 0.28 6.36
C ALA A 33 -3.59 -0.34 6.88
N PRO A 34 -3.63 -1.52 7.53
CA PRO A 34 -2.43 -2.31 7.82
C PRO A 34 -1.68 -2.71 6.53
N ILE A 35 -0.35 -2.79 6.59
CA ILE A 35 0.44 -3.22 5.41
C ILE A 35 0.34 -4.72 5.13
N ASP A 36 -0.15 -5.52 6.06
CA ASP A 36 -0.37 -6.96 5.92
C ASP A 36 -1.77 -7.33 5.40
N GLU A 37 -2.61 -6.33 5.10
CA GLU A 37 -3.94 -6.52 4.47
C GLU A 37 -3.84 -7.11 3.05
N MET A 38 -2.68 -6.96 2.38
CA MET A 38 -2.43 -7.43 1.01
C MET A 38 -1.07 -8.14 0.88
N PRO A 39 -0.90 -9.09 -0.08
CA PRO A 39 0.38 -9.76 -0.29
C PRO A 39 1.51 -8.78 -0.63
N PHE A 40 2.51 -8.67 0.26
CA PHE A 40 3.63 -7.76 0.10
C PHE A 40 4.54 -8.17 -1.07
N ALA A 41 4.92 -7.20 -1.91
CA ALA A 41 5.83 -7.41 -3.03
C ALA A 41 7.15 -6.65 -2.90
N GLY A 42 7.19 -5.54 -2.15
CA GLY A 42 8.41 -4.76 -1.95
C GLY A 42 8.16 -3.34 -1.47
N ALA A 43 9.24 -2.60 -1.22
CA ALA A 43 9.18 -1.20 -0.80
C ALA A 43 10.33 -0.40 -1.42
N THR A 44 10.10 0.90 -1.65
CA THR A 44 11.14 1.84 -2.08
C THR A 44 10.97 3.20 -1.40
N ARG A 45 12.07 3.94 -1.31
CA ARG A 45 12.09 5.36 -0.94
C ARG A 45 12.34 6.18 -2.21
N VAL A 46 11.49 7.15 -2.47
CA VAL A 46 11.67 8.13 -3.54
C VAL A 46 12.46 9.33 -3.01
N MET A 47 13.40 9.83 -3.81
CA MET A 47 14.27 10.98 -3.53
C MET A 47 13.75 12.22 -4.24
#